data_AF-A0A081SEH5-F1
#
_entry.id   AF-A0A081SEH5-F1
#
_cell.length_a   1.000
_cell.length_b   1.000
_cell.length_c   1.000
_cell.angle_alpha   90.00
_cell.angle_beta   90.00
_cell.angle_gamma   90.00
#
_symmetry.space_group_name_H-M   'P 1'
#
loop_
_entity.id
_entity.type
_entity.pdbx_description
1 polymer ?
#
loop_
_entity_poly.entity_id
_entity_poly.type
_entity_poly.pdbx_seq_one_letter_code
_entity_poly.pdbx_strand_id
1 'polypeptide(L)'
;MKRQTLLSLLTLLCVAAFSVTGCRNSTEPVQDESLTASIDAADVISGALGSDNGGLNDQLTDIIDLANGGFNFSASSPDELTLMNNSTRHGVIRNRVYNAATQTWTITIVRNFDNRQMSGNWSRQYRVRFSRAGIGQQFLRVGTSTADRVDFEIVSDSCSGNFKSPRVTHKLNRLEGSLRGVISFADTANPTVTINSVQTYRRSAVDTLTIGNSVRTSNHSLTMTLNNVVVPLRPARRFQSIYARATSGTISGTYQADITFTRGESYDERQVNREYSVDLSAERNGRFPISVRGRRGEFRGNFELISGWLIP
;
A
#
# COMPACT_ATOMS: atom_id res chain seq x y z
N MET A 1 14.08 55.98 -53.53
CA MET A 1 14.34 55.44 -52.18
C MET A 1 13.29 55.87 -51.13
N LYS A 2 11.97 55.86 -51.42
CA LYS A 2 10.92 56.25 -50.44
C LYS A 2 9.83 55.20 -50.17
N ARG A 3 9.74 54.14 -50.99
CA ARG A 3 8.72 53.07 -50.83
C ARG A 3 9.18 51.90 -49.94
N GLN A 4 10.47 51.58 -49.92
CA GLN A 4 11.00 50.47 -49.11
C GLN A 4 11.02 50.78 -47.61
N THR A 5 11.29 52.02 -47.22
CA THR A 5 11.25 52.45 -45.81
C THR A 5 9.82 52.46 -45.24
N LEU A 6 8.81 52.75 -46.06
CA LEU A 6 7.41 52.74 -45.64
C LEU A 6 6.88 51.31 -45.40
N LEU A 7 7.27 50.35 -46.26
CA LEU A 7 6.88 48.95 -46.11
C LEU A 7 7.53 48.32 -44.86
N SER A 8 8.81 48.62 -44.59
CA SER A 8 9.52 48.11 -43.41
C SER A 8 8.98 48.69 -42.10
N LEU A 9 8.48 49.93 -42.11
CA LEU A 9 7.85 50.52 -40.93
C LEU A 9 6.49 49.86 -40.64
N LEU A 10 5.71 49.53 -41.67
CA LEU A 10 4.40 48.89 -41.52
C LEU A 10 4.52 47.44 -41.01
N THR A 11 5.50 46.67 -41.48
CA THR A 11 5.75 45.32 -40.97
C THR A 11 6.25 45.33 -39.53
N LEU A 12 7.11 46.28 -39.14
CA LEU A 12 7.54 46.42 -37.75
C LEU A 12 6.38 46.81 -36.82
N LEU A 13 5.47 47.69 -37.28
CA LEU A 13 4.29 48.09 -36.53
C LEU A 13 3.29 46.94 -36.36
N CYS A 14 3.09 46.11 -37.39
CA CYS A 14 2.24 44.92 -37.31
C CYS A 14 2.81 43.85 -36.38
N VAL A 15 4.13 43.58 -36.42
CA VAL A 15 4.77 42.61 -35.52
C VAL A 15 4.76 43.08 -34.06
N ALA A 16 4.92 44.39 -33.82
CA ALA A 16 4.76 45.00 -32.50
C ALA A 16 3.30 44.95 -32.01
N ALA A 17 2.31 45.16 -32.90
CA ALA A 17 0.90 45.06 -32.53
C ALA A 17 0.48 43.63 -32.15
N PHE A 18 0.98 42.60 -32.84
CA PHE A 18 0.71 41.20 -32.51
C PHE A 18 1.39 40.74 -31.21
N SER A 19 2.55 41.29 -30.86
CA SER A 19 3.26 40.96 -29.61
C SER A 19 2.64 41.62 -28.37
N VAL A 20 1.92 42.74 -28.51
CA VAL A 20 1.23 43.41 -27.38
C VAL A 20 -0.17 42.82 -27.12
N THR A 21 -0.85 42.28 -28.14
CA THR A 21 -2.16 41.62 -27.95
C THR A 21 -2.06 40.18 -27.41
N GLY A 22 -0.90 39.54 -27.51
CA GLY A 22 -0.64 38.20 -26.96
C GLY A 22 -0.33 38.19 -25.45
N CYS A 23 -0.03 39.34 -24.84
CA CYS A 23 0.25 39.50 -23.41
C CYS A 23 -0.98 39.97 -22.62
N ARG A 24 -2.19 39.58 -23.02
CA ARG A 24 -3.39 39.78 -22.19
C ARG A 24 -3.58 38.56 -21.31
N ASN A 25 -3.20 38.72 -20.04
CA ASN A 25 -3.59 37.88 -18.89
C ASN A 25 -3.68 36.38 -19.24
N SER A 26 -2.53 35.75 -19.44
CA SER A 26 -2.41 34.33 -19.12
C SER A 26 -2.63 34.23 -17.62
N THR A 27 -3.89 34.08 -17.18
CA THR A 27 -4.14 33.36 -15.94
C THR A 27 -3.56 31.98 -16.20
N GLU A 28 -2.35 31.74 -15.68
CA GLU A 28 -1.85 30.40 -15.41
C GLU A 28 -3.05 29.56 -14.97
N PRO A 29 -3.30 28.37 -15.58
CA PRO A 29 -4.44 27.57 -15.20
C PRO A 29 -4.37 27.39 -13.69
N VAL A 30 -5.37 27.90 -12.97
CA VAL A 30 -5.45 27.76 -11.52
C VAL A 30 -5.48 26.26 -11.26
N GLN A 31 -4.35 25.72 -10.80
CA GLN A 31 -4.21 24.32 -10.50
C GLN A 31 -5.25 24.00 -9.43
N ASP A 32 -6.14 23.04 -9.66
CA ASP A 32 -7.15 22.69 -8.68
C ASP A 32 -6.44 22.09 -7.46
N GLU A 33 -6.27 22.89 -6.42
CA GLU A 33 -5.59 22.51 -5.18
C GLU A 33 -6.22 21.25 -4.56
N SER A 34 -7.53 21.04 -4.72
CA SER A 34 -8.21 19.83 -4.25
C SER A 34 -7.72 18.59 -5.02
N LEU A 35 -7.41 18.74 -6.30
CA LEU A 35 -6.87 17.66 -7.12
C LEU A 35 -5.42 17.36 -6.73
N THR A 36 -4.58 18.39 -6.55
CA THR A 36 -3.20 18.23 -6.07
C THR A 36 -3.16 17.50 -4.73
N ALA A 37 -3.98 17.93 -3.76
CA ALA A 37 -4.10 17.25 -2.47
C ALA A 37 -4.62 15.80 -2.58
N SER A 38 -5.37 15.46 -3.64
CA SER A 38 -5.85 14.09 -3.89
C SER A 38 -4.79 13.19 -4.53
N ILE A 39 -3.97 13.72 -5.45
CA ILE A 39 -2.77 13.03 -5.97
C ILE A 39 -1.83 12.72 -4.81
N ASP A 40 -1.62 13.71 -3.97
CA ASP A 40 -0.82 13.62 -2.76
C ASP A 40 -1.35 12.58 -1.76
N ALA A 41 -2.67 12.50 -1.58
CA ALA A 41 -3.28 11.45 -0.78
C ALA A 41 -3.08 10.07 -1.44
N ALA A 42 -3.21 9.99 -2.77
CA ALA A 42 -3.00 8.76 -3.51
C ALA A 42 -1.57 8.22 -3.32
N ASP A 43 -0.54 9.06 -3.33
CA ASP A 43 0.85 8.67 -3.03
C ASP A 43 0.99 7.99 -1.65
N VAL A 44 0.38 8.58 -0.62
CA VAL A 44 0.41 8.04 0.74
C VAL A 44 -0.37 6.73 0.84
N ILE A 45 -1.55 6.67 0.21
CA ILE A 45 -2.40 5.47 0.18
C ILE A 45 -1.67 4.33 -0.55
N SER A 46 -1.11 4.59 -1.73
CA SER A 46 -0.32 3.64 -2.50
C SER A 46 0.88 3.14 -1.71
N GLY A 47 1.55 4.03 -0.98
CA GLY A 47 2.54 3.66 0.01
C GLY A 47 1.97 2.68 1.04
N ALA A 48 0.90 3.03 1.73
CA ALA A 48 0.32 2.15 2.75
C ALA A 48 -0.18 0.78 2.23
N LEU A 49 -0.44 0.65 0.92
CA LEU A 49 -0.77 -0.61 0.25
C LEU A 49 0.46 -1.41 -0.19
N GLY A 50 1.58 -0.72 -0.45
CA GLY A 50 2.82 -1.24 -1.00
C GLY A 50 3.47 -2.36 -0.17
N SER A 51 4.45 -3.03 -0.77
CA SER A 51 5.12 -4.17 -0.13
C SER A 51 6.47 -3.79 0.47
N ASP A 52 7.26 -2.96 -0.23
CA ASP A 52 8.63 -2.60 0.16
C ASP A 52 8.70 -1.71 1.40
N ASN A 53 7.59 -1.06 1.76
CA ASN A 53 7.48 -0.18 2.92
C ASN A 53 6.66 -0.79 4.08
N GLY A 54 6.43 -2.11 4.03
CA GLY A 54 5.66 -2.80 5.06
C GLY A 54 4.19 -2.39 5.10
N GLY A 55 3.60 -2.07 3.95
CA GLY A 55 2.17 -1.81 3.80
C GLY A 55 1.30 -3.08 3.85
N LEU A 56 0.05 -2.94 3.39
CA LEU A 56 -0.96 -4.01 3.44
C LEU A 56 -0.54 -5.24 2.62
N ASN A 57 0.04 -5.09 1.43
CA ASN A 57 0.38 -6.26 0.61
C ASN A 57 1.46 -7.15 1.25
N ASP A 58 2.33 -6.56 2.07
CA ASP A 58 3.28 -7.33 2.85
C ASP A 58 2.59 -8.17 3.94
N GLN A 59 1.53 -7.65 4.55
CA GLN A 59 0.71 -8.40 5.51
C GLN A 59 -0.13 -9.48 4.82
N LEU A 60 -0.63 -9.21 3.61
CA LEU A 60 -1.24 -10.25 2.78
C LEU A 60 -0.21 -11.35 2.50
N THR A 61 1.04 -10.99 2.24
CA THR A 61 2.13 -11.97 2.06
C THR A 61 2.34 -12.84 3.30
N ASP A 62 2.32 -12.24 4.51
CA ASP A 62 2.34 -13.01 5.77
C ASP A 62 1.19 -14.03 5.81
N ILE A 63 -0.04 -13.62 5.47
CA ILE A 63 -1.21 -14.50 5.42
C ILE A 63 -1.00 -15.67 4.44
N ILE A 64 -0.48 -15.39 3.23
CA ILE A 64 -0.26 -16.42 2.20
C ILE A 64 0.82 -17.39 2.65
N ASP A 65 1.92 -16.91 3.23
CA ASP A 65 3.01 -17.76 3.71
C ASP A 65 2.50 -18.76 4.76
N LEU A 66 1.68 -18.28 5.68
CA LEU A 66 1.09 -19.10 6.73
C LEU A 66 0.03 -20.06 6.18
N ALA A 67 -0.78 -19.64 5.21
CA ALA A 67 -1.78 -20.45 4.53
C ALA A 67 -1.20 -21.46 3.52
N ASN A 68 0.07 -21.32 3.12
CA ASN A 68 0.76 -22.23 2.19
C ASN A 68 1.68 -23.24 2.91
N GLY A 69 1.41 -23.53 4.19
CA GLY A 69 2.18 -24.50 4.96
C GLY A 69 3.46 -23.93 5.58
N GLY A 70 3.62 -22.61 5.65
CA GLY A 70 4.68 -21.95 6.42
C GLY A 70 4.68 -22.25 7.92
N PHE A 71 3.71 -23.05 8.41
CA PHE A 71 3.63 -23.62 9.75
C PHE A 71 4.16 -25.07 9.86
N ASN A 72 4.88 -25.60 8.86
CA ASN A 72 5.57 -26.88 8.99
C ASN A 72 6.86 -26.70 9.81
N PHE A 73 6.72 -26.68 11.15
CA PHE A 73 7.84 -26.50 12.05
C PHE A 73 8.61 -27.81 12.27
N SER A 74 9.91 -27.85 11.94
CA SER A 74 10.78 -28.85 12.54
C SER A 74 11.07 -28.46 14.00
N ALA A 75 11.11 -29.44 14.90
CA ALA A 75 11.33 -29.24 16.33
C ALA A 75 12.72 -28.64 16.68
N SER A 76 13.60 -28.43 15.69
CA SER A 76 15.01 -28.10 15.86
C SER A 76 15.33 -26.60 15.99
N SER A 77 14.36 -25.70 15.77
CA SER A 77 14.49 -24.27 16.07
C SER A 77 13.15 -23.73 16.56
N PRO A 78 12.89 -23.75 17.88
CA PRO A 78 11.61 -23.32 18.46
C PRO A 78 11.42 -21.81 18.52
N ASP A 79 12.42 -21.00 18.14
CA ASP A 79 12.34 -19.54 18.33
C ASP A 79 12.33 -18.73 17.03
N GLU A 80 12.88 -19.25 15.93
CA GLU A 80 12.94 -18.53 14.65
C GLU A 80 12.60 -19.42 13.45
N LEU A 81 11.71 -18.92 12.58
CA LEU A 81 11.44 -19.50 11.26
C LEU A 81 11.57 -18.44 10.17
N THR A 82 12.44 -18.69 9.20
CA THR A 82 12.61 -17.83 8.02
C THR A 82 11.40 -17.96 7.09
N LEU A 83 10.65 -16.87 6.90
CA LEU A 83 9.55 -16.79 5.94
C LEU A 83 10.02 -16.32 4.56
N MET A 84 11.03 -15.45 4.55
CA MET A 84 11.51 -14.79 3.34
C MET A 84 12.98 -14.48 3.47
N ASN A 85 13.77 -14.88 2.47
CA ASN A 85 15.19 -14.59 2.47
C ASN A 85 15.70 -14.44 1.03
N ASN A 86 15.99 -13.22 0.63
CA ASN A 86 16.69 -12.89 -0.61
C ASN A 86 17.77 -11.82 -0.33
N SER A 87 18.47 -11.38 -1.37
CA SER A 87 19.58 -10.43 -1.25
C SER A 87 19.22 -9.04 -0.70
N THR A 88 17.94 -8.66 -0.71
CA THR A 88 17.46 -7.33 -0.31
C THR A 88 16.39 -7.37 0.76
N ARG A 89 15.87 -8.56 1.08
CA ARG A 89 14.70 -8.72 1.92
C ARG A 89 14.79 -9.97 2.77
N HIS A 90 14.50 -9.78 4.04
CA HIS A 90 14.55 -10.81 5.05
C HIS A 90 13.32 -10.73 5.94
N GLY A 91 12.76 -11.88 6.31
CA GLY A 91 11.59 -11.98 7.15
C GLY A 91 11.64 -13.24 8.02
N VAL A 92 11.42 -13.05 9.32
CA VAL A 92 11.51 -14.10 10.34
C VAL A 92 10.29 -14.03 11.26
N ILE A 93 9.72 -15.19 11.58
CA ILE A 93 8.81 -15.35 12.71
C ILE A 93 9.63 -15.50 13.98
N ARG A 94 9.38 -14.64 14.96
CA ARG A 94 9.86 -14.66 16.33
C ARG A 94 8.71 -14.87 17.30
N ASN A 95 9.04 -15.28 18.52
CA ASN A 95 8.13 -15.32 19.67
C ASN A 95 6.79 -16.00 19.36
N ARG A 96 6.81 -17.33 19.27
CA ARG A 96 5.61 -18.13 18.99
C ARG A 96 5.01 -18.67 20.28
N VAL A 97 3.73 -18.41 20.51
CA VAL A 97 3.01 -18.93 21.68
C VAL A 97 1.65 -19.46 21.26
N TYR A 98 1.38 -20.73 21.51
CA TYR A 98 0.06 -21.32 21.27
C TYR A 98 -0.77 -21.28 22.54
N ASN A 99 -1.98 -20.74 22.46
CA ASN A 99 -2.98 -20.82 23.51
C ASN A 99 -4.01 -21.89 23.16
N ALA A 100 -4.00 -22.99 23.92
CA ALA A 100 -4.91 -24.12 23.70
C ALA A 100 -6.39 -23.79 23.99
N ALA A 101 -6.68 -22.86 24.90
CA ALA A 101 -8.04 -22.49 25.26
C ALA A 101 -8.74 -21.72 24.13
N THR A 102 -8.02 -20.84 23.45
CA THR A 102 -8.54 -20.06 22.31
C THR A 102 -8.20 -20.69 20.96
N GLN A 103 -7.38 -21.74 20.95
CA GLN A 103 -6.85 -22.40 19.76
C GLN A 103 -6.13 -21.42 18.81
N THR A 104 -5.40 -20.46 19.38
CA THR A 104 -4.74 -19.38 18.62
C THR A 104 -3.24 -19.38 18.85
N TRP A 105 -2.49 -19.12 17.79
CA TRP A 105 -1.10 -18.71 17.87
C TRP A 105 -0.98 -17.21 18.07
N THR A 106 -0.07 -16.78 18.92
CA THR A 106 0.50 -15.43 18.89
C THR A 106 1.88 -15.55 18.27
N ILE A 107 2.12 -14.82 17.18
CA ILE A 107 3.39 -14.80 16.46
C ILE A 107 3.85 -13.36 16.25
N THR A 108 5.14 -13.11 16.31
CA THR A 108 5.74 -11.83 15.90
C THR A 108 6.48 -12.03 14.59
N ILE A 109 6.09 -11.32 13.53
CA ILE A 109 6.84 -11.32 12.28
C ILE A 109 7.67 -10.04 12.23
N VAL A 110 8.98 -10.21 12.05
CA VAL A 110 9.91 -9.12 11.78
C VAL A 110 10.35 -9.22 10.33
N ARG A 111 10.27 -8.12 9.59
CA ARG A 111 10.87 -8.05 8.26
C ARG A 111 11.71 -6.80 8.11
N ASN A 112 12.71 -6.93 7.26
CA ASN A 112 13.61 -5.87 6.90
C ASN A 112 13.86 -5.91 5.39
N PHE A 113 13.95 -4.72 4.83
CA PHE A 113 14.26 -4.47 3.45
C PHE A 113 15.44 -3.52 3.40
N ASP A 114 16.43 -3.82 2.58
CA ASP A 114 17.58 -2.94 2.40
C ASP A 114 18.16 -3.09 0.99
N ASN A 115 18.35 -1.95 0.33
CA ASN A 115 19.09 -1.83 -0.91
C ASN A 115 19.76 -0.45 -1.00
N ARG A 116 20.45 -0.16 -2.11
CA ARG A 116 21.19 1.11 -2.29
C ARG A 116 20.35 2.38 -2.19
N GLN A 117 19.04 2.29 -2.39
CA GLN A 117 18.14 3.44 -2.48
C GLN A 117 17.12 3.49 -1.34
N MET A 118 16.77 2.35 -0.77
CA MET A 118 15.62 2.21 0.12
C MET A 118 15.95 1.25 1.26
N SER A 119 15.47 1.58 2.44
CA SER A 119 15.57 0.70 3.60
C SER A 119 14.29 0.76 4.43
N GLY A 120 14.00 -0.33 5.12
CA GLY A 120 12.86 -0.41 6.00
C GLY A 120 12.96 -1.58 6.97
N ASN A 121 12.28 -1.43 8.10
CA ASN A 121 12.18 -2.45 9.13
C ASN A 121 10.81 -2.33 9.79
N TRP A 122 10.12 -3.45 9.95
CA TRP A 122 8.84 -3.50 10.64
C TRP A 122 8.68 -4.81 11.41
N SER A 123 8.00 -4.70 12.55
CA SER A 123 7.62 -5.79 13.43
C SER A 123 6.12 -5.77 13.60
N ARG A 124 5.46 -6.92 13.47
CA ARG A 124 4.01 -7.05 13.65
C ARG A 124 3.71 -8.29 14.46
N GLN A 125 2.86 -8.18 15.47
CA GLN A 125 2.33 -9.35 16.14
C GLN A 125 0.92 -9.66 15.64
N TYR A 126 0.67 -10.93 15.39
CA TYR A 126 -0.61 -11.43 14.96
C TYR A 126 -1.12 -12.51 15.92
N ARG A 127 -2.43 -12.50 16.15
CA ARG A 127 -3.16 -13.69 16.59
C ARG A 127 -3.68 -14.43 15.37
N VAL A 128 -3.34 -15.71 15.27
CA VAL A 128 -3.66 -16.57 14.12
C VAL A 128 -4.45 -17.77 14.59
N ARG A 129 -5.57 -18.07 13.93
CA ARG A 129 -6.35 -19.28 14.18
C ARG A 129 -6.58 -20.03 12.87
N PHE A 130 -6.23 -21.31 12.86
CA PHE A 130 -6.63 -22.22 11.79
C PHE A 130 -7.92 -22.94 12.19
N SER A 131 -8.83 -23.11 11.25
CA SER A 131 -10.06 -23.87 11.49
C SER A 131 -10.48 -24.66 10.27
N ARG A 132 -11.18 -25.77 10.51
CA ARG A 132 -11.88 -26.56 9.50
C ARG A 132 -13.33 -26.67 9.91
N ALA A 133 -14.27 -26.28 9.04
CA ALA A 133 -15.70 -26.29 9.34
C ALA A 133 -16.03 -25.63 10.70
N GLY A 134 -15.30 -24.57 11.05
CA GLY A 134 -15.45 -23.82 12.32
C GLY A 134 -14.75 -24.43 13.55
N ILE A 135 -14.26 -25.67 13.47
CA ILE A 135 -13.49 -26.30 14.54
C ILE A 135 -12.04 -25.83 14.44
N GLY A 136 -11.50 -25.24 15.49
CA GLY A 136 -10.12 -24.77 15.48
C GLY A 136 -9.12 -25.92 15.59
N GLN A 137 -7.96 -25.73 14.97
CA GLN A 137 -6.86 -26.69 14.99
C GLN A 137 -5.53 -25.94 15.09
N GLN A 138 -4.52 -26.58 15.68
CA GLN A 138 -3.25 -25.92 15.96
C GLN A 138 -2.48 -25.60 14.67
N PHE A 139 -2.57 -26.41 13.63
CA PHE A 139 -1.82 -26.21 12.39
C PHE A 139 -2.74 -26.19 11.18
N LEU A 140 -2.24 -25.71 10.03
CA LEU A 140 -2.96 -25.80 8.76
C LEU A 140 -3.33 -27.25 8.41
N ARG A 141 -2.46 -28.22 8.75
CA ARG A 141 -2.69 -29.65 8.54
C ARG A 141 -2.49 -30.43 9.85
N VAL A 142 -3.47 -31.25 10.22
CA VAL A 142 -3.43 -32.15 11.39
C VAL A 142 -3.94 -33.52 10.94
N GLY A 143 -3.03 -34.48 10.77
CA GLY A 143 -3.35 -35.78 10.18
C GLY A 143 -3.90 -35.64 8.76
N THR A 144 -5.11 -36.15 8.52
CA THR A 144 -5.85 -35.99 7.25
C THR A 144 -6.67 -34.70 7.19
N SER A 145 -6.71 -33.92 8.28
CA SER A 145 -7.46 -32.67 8.35
C SER A 145 -6.66 -31.49 7.82
N THR A 146 -7.20 -30.77 6.82
CA THR A 146 -6.65 -29.48 6.35
C THR A 146 -7.64 -28.37 6.67
N ALA A 147 -7.17 -27.29 7.28
CA ALA A 147 -7.99 -26.12 7.57
C ALA A 147 -8.48 -25.47 6.26
N ASP A 148 -9.75 -25.06 6.26
CA ASP A 148 -10.41 -24.32 5.17
C ASP A 148 -10.47 -22.81 5.47
N ARG A 149 -10.03 -22.41 6.67
CA ARG A 149 -10.07 -21.03 7.12
C ARG A 149 -8.89 -20.68 8.01
N VAL A 150 -8.42 -19.46 7.85
CA VAL A 150 -7.43 -18.82 8.70
C VAL A 150 -7.91 -17.43 9.12
N ASP A 151 -8.01 -17.18 10.42
CA ASP A 151 -8.28 -15.85 10.97
C ASP A 151 -6.99 -15.20 11.41
N PHE A 152 -6.86 -13.91 11.08
CA PHE A 152 -5.74 -13.05 11.40
C PHE A 152 -6.24 -11.83 12.15
N GLU A 153 -5.64 -11.53 13.28
CA GLU A 153 -5.91 -10.34 14.07
C GLU A 153 -4.58 -9.67 14.39
N ILE A 154 -4.50 -8.37 14.09
CA ILE A 154 -3.33 -7.55 14.41
C ILE A 154 -3.43 -7.16 15.87
N VAL A 155 -2.37 -7.38 16.64
CA VAL A 155 -2.29 -6.92 18.02
C VAL A 155 -1.87 -5.44 18.01
N SER A 156 -2.84 -4.53 18.22
CA SER A 156 -2.76 -3.11 17.87
C SER A 156 -1.46 -2.39 18.27
N ASP A 157 -1.04 -2.58 19.52
CA ASP A 157 0.07 -1.84 20.13
C ASP A 157 1.43 -2.58 20.02
N SER A 158 1.46 -3.71 19.30
CA SER A 158 2.66 -4.53 19.12
C SER A 158 3.40 -4.24 17.81
N CYS A 159 2.82 -3.38 16.97
CA CYS A 159 3.27 -3.15 15.61
C CYS A 159 4.16 -1.91 15.54
N SER A 160 5.30 -2.03 14.85
CA SER A 160 6.21 -0.94 14.56
C SER A 160 6.70 -1.03 13.12
N GLY A 161 7.08 0.11 12.54
CA GLY A 161 7.52 0.15 11.16
C GLY A 161 8.18 1.48 10.83
N ASN A 162 9.34 1.41 10.19
CA ASN A 162 10.00 2.56 9.59
C ASN A 162 10.40 2.21 8.16
N PHE A 163 10.30 3.17 7.26
CA PHE A 163 10.76 3.03 5.89
C PHE A 163 11.34 4.35 5.40
N LYS A 164 12.37 4.26 4.57
CA LYS A 164 13.04 5.42 3.99
C LYS A 164 13.41 5.12 2.53
N SER A 165 13.10 6.08 1.67
CA SER A 165 13.55 6.20 0.30
C SER A 165 13.98 7.66 0.04
N PRO A 166 14.50 8.01 -1.15
CA PRO A 166 14.84 9.39 -1.46
C PRO A 166 13.62 10.32 -1.49
N ARG A 167 12.41 9.76 -1.68
CA ARG A 167 11.15 10.52 -1.78
C ARG A 167 10.29 10.43 -0.54
N VAL A 168 10.37 9.34 0.21
CA VAL A 168 9.44 9.03 1.31
C VAL A 168 10.22 8.66 2.56
N THR A 169 9.85 9.24 3.69
CA THR A 169 10.17 8.69 5.01
C THR A 169 8.87 8.37 5.72
N HIS A 170 8.74 7.17 6.25
CA HIS A 170 7.54 6.67 6.90
C HIS A 170 7.87 6.20 8.31
N LYS A 171 7.01 6.55 9.26
CA LYS A 171 7.00 6.01 10.63
C LYS A 171 5.58 5.59 11.02
N LEU A 172 5.43 4.30 11.32
CA LEU A 172 4.18 3.73 11.80
C LEU A 172 3.96 4.10 13.27
N ASN A 173 2.78 4.63 13.59
CA ASN A 173 2.37 4.92 14.97
C ASN A 173 1.45 3.83 15.53
N ARG A 174 0.52 3.34 14.71
CA ARG A 174 -0.47 2.33 15.11
C ARG A 174 -0.93 1.51 13.90
N LEU A 175 -1.20 0.24 14.15
CA LEU A 175 -1.74 -0.67 13.16
C LEU A 175 -2.70 -1.64 13.83
N GLU A 176 -3.93 -1.74 13.36
CA GLU A 176 -4.92 -2.64 13.94
C GLU A 176 -5.91 -3.13 12.88
N GLY A 177 -6.62 -4.21 13.20
CA GLY A 177 -7.64 -4.79 12.34
C GLY A 177 -7.62 -6.30 12.40
N SER A 178 -8.63 -6.91 11.77
CA SER A 178 -8.72 -8.36 11.65
C SER A 178 -9.17 -8.74 10.25
N LEU A 179 -8.51 -9.74 9.70
CA LEU A 179 -8.74 -10.31 8.39
C LEU A 179 -9.11 -11.80 8.53
N ARG A 180 -9.97 -12.27 7.65
CA ARG A 180 -10.31 -13.70 7.52
C ARG A 180 -9.99 -14.17 6.13
N GLY A 181 -9.15 -15.19 6.04
CA GLY A 181 -8.88 -15.95 4.83
C GLY A 181 -9.71 -17.23 4.78
N VAL A 182 -10.47 -17.42 3.71
CA VAL A 182 -11.12 -18.71 3.38
C VAL A 182 -10.31 -19.36 2.27
N ILE A 183 -9.83 -20.57 2.52
CA ILE A 183 -8.95 -21.32 1.64
C ILE A 183 -9.79 -22.26 0.78
N SER A 184 -9.63 -22.16 -0.54
CA SER A 184 -10.25 -23.06 -1.50
C SER A 184 -9.20 -23.98 -2.11
N PHE A 185 -9.45 -25.28 -2.01
CA PHE A 185 -8.69 -26.35 -2.68
C PHE A 185 -9.47 -26.97 -3.84
N ALA A 186 -10.49 -26.28 -4.37
CA ALA A 186 -11.32 -26.79 -5.47
C ALA A 186 -10.49 -27.10 -6.71
N ASP A 187 -9.53 -26.23 -7.04
CA ASP A 187 -8.41 -26.55 -7.93
C ASP A 187 -7.19 -26.85 -7.06
N THR A 188 -6.89 -28.14 -6.87
CA THR A 188 -5.73 -28.58 -6.08
C THR A 188 -4.41 -28.21 -6.73
N ALA A 189 -4.41 -27.98 -8.05
CA ALA A 189 -3.27 -27.37 -8.70
C ALA A 189 -3.18 -25.92 -8.25
N ASN A 190 -4.22 -25.10 -8.39
CA ASN A 190 -4.15 -23.67 -8.08
C ASN A 190 -5.01 -23.25 -6.89
N PRO A 191 -4.65 -23.64 -5.65
CA PRO A 191 -5.43 -23.25 -4.49
C PRO A 191 -5.33 -21.74 -4.26
N THR A 192 -6.40 -21.17 -3.72
CA THR A 192 -6.55 -19.74 -3.49
C THR A 192 -7.01 -19.47 -2.06
N VAL A 193 -6.69 -18.29 -1.55
CA VAL A 193 -7.33 -17.74 -0.35
C VAL A 193 -8.16 -16.52 -0.73
N THR A 194 -9.38 -16.44 -0.21
CA THR A 194 -10.23 -15.26 -0.30
C THR A 194 -10.18 -14.54 1.04
N ILE A 195 -9.70 -13.30 1.04
CA ILE A 195 -9.43 -12.51 2.23
C ILE A 195 -10.48 -11.40 2.34
N ASN A 196 -11.10 -11.30 3.52
CA ASN A 196 -12.07 -10.27 3.85
C ASN A 196 -11.71 -9.60 5.18
N SER A 197 -12.00 -8.31 5.31
CA SER A 197 -11.97 -7.64 6.61
C SER A 197 -13.08 -8.16 7.52
N VAL A 198 -12.70 -8.61 8.72
CA VAL A 198 -13.63 -8.89 9.82
C VAL A 198 -13.84 -7.62 10.65
N GLN A 199 -12.75 -6.87 10.84
CA GLN A 199 -12.76 -5.53 11.40
C GLN A 199 -12.05 -4.61 10.41
N THR A 200 -12.46 -3.34 10.36
CA THR A 200 -11.80 -2.32 9.54
C THR A 200 -10.33 -2.27 9.91
N TYR A 201 -9.47 -2.41 8.91
CA TYR A 201 -8.05 -2.23 9.07
C TYR A 201 -7.76 -0.74 9.25
N ARG A 202 -6.99 -0.37 10.26
CA ARG A 202 -6.63 1.02 10.56
C ARG A 202 -5.11 1.12 10.68
N ARG A 203 -4.55 2.10 9.99
CA ARG A 203 -3.13 2.44 10.04
C ARG A 203 -3.03 3.92 10.34
N SER A 204 -2.27 4.28 11.38
CA SER A 204 -1.91 5.67 11.64
C SER A 204 -0.40 5.82 11.59
N ALA A 205 0.08 6.87 10.94
CA ALA A 205 1.48 7.06 10.64
C ALA A 205 1.85 8.51 10.39
N VAL A 206 3.16 8.78 10.38
CA VAL A 206 3.72 10.04 9.92
C VAL A 206 4.57 9.78 8.68
N ASP A 207 4.19 10.40 7.57
CA ASP A 207 4.89 10.29 6.29
C ASP A 207 5.43 11.64 5.85
N THR A 208 6.73 11.71 5.58
CA THR A 208 7.37 12.86 4.94
C THR A 208 7.59 12.55 3.48
N LEU A 209 7.05 13.40 2.60
CA LEU A 209 7.16 13.30 1.16
C LEU A 209 7.99 14.46 0.61
N THR A 210 8.97 14.13 -0.22
CA THR A 210 9.85 15.08 -0.91
C THR A 210 9.64 14.96 -2.41
N ILE A 211 9.09 16.01 -3.02
CA ILE A 211 8.79 16.07 -4.46
C ILE A 211 9.37 17.38 -5.01
N GLY A 212 10.43 17.26 -5.82
CA GLY A 212 11.18 18.43 -6.30
C GLY A 212 11.71 19.27 -5.13
N ASN A 213 11.31 20.54 -5.08
CA ASN A 213 11.67 21.45 -3.98
C ASN A 213 10.66 21.44 -2.82
N SER A 214 9.53 20.74 -2.96
CA SER A 214 8.53 20.64 -1.91
C SER A 214 8.88 19.53 -0.93
N VAL A 215 8.73 19.83 0.37
CA VAL A 215 8.80 18.86 1.46
C VAL A 215 7.58 19.07 2.33
N ARG A 216 6.81 18.01 2.51
CA ARG A 216 5.64 17.99 3.40
C ARG A 216 5.67 16.80 4.31
N THR A 217 5.03 16.95 5.45
CA THR A 217 4.77 15.89 6.41
C THR A 217 3.26 15.73 6.57
N SER A 218 2.80 14.49 6.48
CA SER A 218 1.43 14.06 6.70
C SER A 218 1.37 13.26 7.98
N ASN A 219 0.68 13.77 9.00
CA ASN A 219 0.25 12.96 10.13
C ASN A 219 -1.14 12.42 9.80
N HIS A 220 -1.25 11.12 9.54
CA HIS A 220 -2.44 10.56 8.92
C HIS A 220 -2.97 9.31 9.60
N SER A 221 -4.25 9.07 9.33
CA SER A 221 -4.94 7.82 9.59
C SER A 221 -5.63 7.33 8.33
N LEU A 222 -5.47 6.04 8.06
CA LEU A 222 -5.99 5.35 6.90
C LEU A 222 -6.85 4.17 7.36
N THR A 223 -8.09 4.13 6.90
CA THR A 223 -8.97 2.98 7.08
C THR A 223 -9.00 2.17 5.79
N MET A 224 -9.06 0.84 5.91
CA MET A 224 -9.17 -0.06 4.77
C MET A 224 -10.17 -1.17 5.07
N THR A 225 -10.98 -1.48 4.08
CA THR A 225 -11.89 -2.64 4.06
C THR A 225 -11.55 -3.47 2.84
N LEU A 226 -11.16 -4.72 3.09
CA LEU A 226 -10.87 -5.72 2.06
C LEU A 226 -12.16 -6.50 1.80
N ASN A 227 -12.59 -6.53 0.55
CA ASN A 227 -13.76 -7.28 0.13
C ASN A 227 -13.41 -8.23 -1.02
N ASN A 228 -13.54 -9.52 -0.73
CA ASN A 228 -13.27 -10.63 -1.63
C ASN A 228 -11.90 -10.55 -2.32
N VAL A 229 -10.86 -10.21 -1.57
CA VAL A 229 -9.49 -10.16 -2.08
C VAL A 229 -8.99 -11.58 -2.31
N VAL A 230 -8.92 -12.01 -3.56
CA VAL A 230 -8.48 -13.37 -3.91
C VAL A 230 -7.00 -13.38 -4.21
N VAL A 231 -6.26 -14.26 -3.55
CA VAL A 231 -4.82 -14.42 -3.73
C VAL A 231 -4.49 -15.91 -3.98
N PRO A 232 -3.76 -16.24 -5.06
CA PRO A 232 -3.25 -17.60 -5.26
C PRO A 232 -2.23 -17.97 -4.18
N LEU A 233 -2.30 -19.19 -3.65
CA LEU A 233 -1.34 -19.68 -2.65
C LEU A 233 0.00 -20.11 -3.27
N ARG A 234 0.00 -20.53 -4.54
CA ARG A 234 1.20 -21.01 -5.25
C ARG A 234 2.28 -19.92 -5.35
N PRO A 235 3.53 -20.18 -4.91
CA PRO A 235 4.63 -19.23 -5.02
C PRO A 235 4.90 -18.73 -6.44
N ALA A 236 4.77 -19.58 -7.46
CA ALA A 236 4.97 -19.20 -8.87
C ALA A 236 3.96 -18.16 -9.40
N ARG A 237 2.86 -17.91 -8.67
CA ARG A 237 1.82 -16.93 -9.02
C ARG A 237 1.99 -15.60 -8.27
N ARG A 238 2.99 -15.49 -7.41
CA ARG A 238 3.33 -14.31 -6.62
C ARG A 238 4.12 -13.30 -7.44
N PHE A 239 4.10 -12.03 -7.02
CA PHE A 239 5.01 -11.04 -7.58
C PHE A 239 6.44 -11.35 -7.13
N GLN A 240 7.37 -11.41 -8.09
CA GLN A 240 8.77 -11.78 -7.85
C GLN A 240 8.93 -13.11 -7.09
N SER A 241 7.95 -14.03 -7.20
CA SER A 241 7.85 -15.28 -6.44
C SER A 241 7.79 -15.14 -4.91
N ILE A 242 7.60 -13.91 -4.41
CA ILE A 242 7.79 -13.56 -3.00
C ILE A 242 6.52 -12.91 -2.45
N TYR A 243 6.03 -11.86 -3.10
CA TYR A 243 4.92 -11.05 -2.60
C TYR A 243 3.57 -11.58 -3.03
N ALA A 244 2.57 -11.46 -2.16
CA ALA A 244 1.19 -11.72 -2.52
C ALA A 244 0.81 -10.94 -3.80
N ARG A 245 0.12 -11.63 -4.71
CA ARG A 245 -0.45 -11.05 -5.92
C ARG A 245 -1.93 -11.32 -5.90
N ALA A 246 -2.70 -10.34 -5.45
CA ALA A 246 -4.15 -10.42 -5.55
C ALA A 246 -4.56 -10.44 -7.03
N THR A 247 -5.53 -11.29 -7.36
CA THR A 247 -6.06 -11.45 -8.73
C THR A 247 -7.45 -10.85 -8.89
N SER A 248 -8.15 -10.59 -7.78
CA SER A 248 -9.46 -9.95 -7.77
C SER A 248 -9.78 -9.42 -6.37
N GLY A 249 -10.92 -8.72 -6.27
CA GLY A 249 -11.42 -8.12 -5.04
C GLY A 249 -11.20 -6.62 -5.02
N THR A 250 -11.64 -5.99 -3.94
CA THR A 250 -11.57 -4.54 -3.76
C THR A 250 -10.98 -4.17 -2.41
N ILE A 251 -10.28 -3.05 -2.39
CA ILE A 251 -9.81 -2.39 -1.17
C ILE A 251 -10.37 -0.98 -1.20
N SER A 252 -11.11 -0.59 -0.17
CA SER A 252 -11.69 0.75 -0.08
C SER A 252 -11.59 1.29 1.33
N GLY A 253 -11.65 2.60 1.48
CA GLY A 253 -11.67 3.23 2.78
C GLY A 253 -11.44 4.73 2.74
N THR A 254 -10.93 5.26 3.84
CA THR A 254 -10.78 6.70 4.05
C THR A 254 -9.36 7.06 4.47
N TYR A 255 -8.83 8.12 3.89
CA TYR A 255 -7.59 8.77 4.29
C TYR A 255 -7.91 10.12 4.96
N GLN A 256 -7.38 10.33 6.15
CA GLN A 256 -7.49 11.57 6.91
C GLN A 256 -6.10 12.01 7.33
N ALA A 257 -5.74 13.26 7.06
CA ALA A 257 -4.42 13.77 7.37
C ALA A 257 -4.39 15.25 7.73
N ASP A 258 -3.52 15.58 8.67
CA ASP A 258 -3.03 16.93 8.90
C ASP A 258 -1.69 17.09 8.16
N ILE A 259 -1.67 17.99 7.17
CA ILE A 259 -0.53 18.27 6.30
C ILE A 259 0.20 19.51 6.80
N THR A 260 1.51 19.38 6.96
CA THR A 260 2.42 20.49 7.23
C THR A 260 3.46 20.57 6.12
N PHE A 261 3.62 21.74 5.50
CA PHE A 261 4.71 21.99 4.56
C PHE A 261 5.90 22.57 5.31
N THR A 262 7.07 21.97 5.11
CA THR A 262 8.33 22.50 5.67
C THR A 262 9.15 23.22 4.61
N ARG A 263 8.86 22.98 3.32
CA ARG A 263 9.42 23.71 2.18
C ARG A 263 8.49 23.59 0.98
N GLY A 264 8.33 24.67 0.20
CA GLY A 264 7.60 24.67 -1.08
C GLY A 264 6.15 24.23 -0.95
N GLU A 265 5.26 25.16 -0.57
CA GLU A 265 3.83 24.86 -0.44
C GLU A 265 3.20 24.63 -1.82
N SER A 266 2.48 23.51 -1.95
CA SER A 266 1.88 23.07 -3.24
C SER A 266 0.35 23.23 -3.28
N TYR A 267 -0.29 23.49 -2.14
CA TYR A 267 -1.73 23.78 -1.96
C TYR A 267 -1.99 24.29 -0.55
N ASP A 268 -3.15 24.88 -0.30
CA ASP A 268 -3.51 25.45 1.01
C ASP A 268 -4.27 24.47 1.94
N GLU A 269 -4.86 23.39 1.41
CA GLU A 269 -5.59 22.40 2.22
C GLU A 269 -4.67 21.70 3.24
N ARG A 270 -4.71 22.15 4.51
CA ARG A 270 -3.94 21.54 5.62
C ARG A 270 -4.63 20.32 6.23
N GLN A 271 -5.95 20.19 6.08
CA GLN A 271 -6.71 19.04 6.56
C GLN A 271 -7.34 18.31 5.37
N VAL A 272 -6.79 17.16 5.06
CA VAL A 272 -7.12 16.38 3.87
C VAL A 272 -7.94 15.16 4.31
N ASN A 273 -9.19 15.11 3.86
CA ASN A 273 -10.07 13.96 4.03
C ASN A 273 -10.45 13.43 2.64
N ARG A 274 -10.19 12.14 2.39
CA ARG A 274 -10.41 11.49 1.10
C ARG A 274 -11.02 10.11 1.28
N GLU A 275 -11.91 9.75 0.38
CA GLU A 275 -12.33 8.36 0.18
C GLU A 275 -11.53 7.77 -0.97
N TYR A 276 -11.22 6.48 -0.90
CA TYR A 276 -10.51 5.83 -1.99
C TYR A 276 -11.01 4.41 -2.24
N SER A 277 -10.75 3.92 -3.45
CA SER A 277 -11.03 2.56 -3.85
C SER A 277 -9.96 2.05 -4.82
N VAL A 278 -9.61 0.78 -4.68
CA VAL A 278 -8.69 0.02 -5.52
C VAL A 278 -9.39 -1.24 -5.98
N ASP A 279 -9.45 -1.44 -7.28
CA ASP A 279 -9.93 -2.67 -7.90
C ASP A 279 -8.74 -3.58 -8.26
N LEU A 280 -8.63 -4.69 -7.55
CA LEU A 280 -7.52 -5.63 -7.73
C LEU A 280 -7.69 -6.51 -8.97
N SER A 281 -8.89 -6.57 -9.54
CA SER A 281 -9.16 -7.33 -10.78
C SER A 281 -8.69 -6.60 -12.04
N ALA A 282 -8.49 -5.28 -11.94
CA ALA A 282 -8.09 -4.42 -13.03
C ALA A 282 -6.56 -4.25 -13.13
N GLU A 283 -5.79 -5.16 -12.53
CA GLU A 283 -4.32 -5.15 -12.59
C GLU A 283 -3.81 -5.25 -14.03
N ARG A 284 -2.84 -4.38 -14.36
CA ARG A 284 -2.14 -4.41 -15.65
C ARG A 284 -0.64 -4.21 -15.46
N ASN A 285 0.15 -5.23 -15.79
CA ASN A 285 1.63 -5.19 -15.73
C ASN A 285 2.18 -4.79 -14.35
N GLY A 286 1.61 -5.31 -13.27
CA GLY A 286 1.97 -5.02 -11.89
C GLY A 286 1.40 -3.72 -11.32
N ARG A 287 0.55 -3.03 -12.10
CA ARG A 287 -0.05 -1.74 -11.73
C ARG A 287 -1.52 -1.90 -11.43
N PHE A 288 -1.96 -1.25 -10.36
CA PHE A 288 -3.32 -1.30 -9.86
C PHE A 288 -3.97 0.07 -9.95
N PRO A 289 -5.20 0.17 -10.47
CA PRO A 289 -5.90 1.44 -10.51
C PRO A 289 -6.29 1.88 -9.09
N ILE A 290 -6.15 3.17 -8.84
CA ILE A 290 -6.60 3.81 -7.61
C ILE A 290 -7.49 5.00 -7.97
N SER A 291 -8.62 5.09 -7.29
CA SER A 291 -9.52 6.23 -7.31
C SER A 291 -9.46 6.92 -5.95
N VAL A 292 -9.29 8.24 -5.93
CA VAL A 292 -9.31 9.07 -4.73
C VAL A 292 -10.28 10.22 -4.93
N ARG A 293 -11.37 10.20 -4.16
CA ARG A 293 -12.40 11.24 -4.20
C ARG A 293 -12.01 12.40 -3.28
N GLY A 294 -11.79 13.56 -3.88
CA GLY A 294 -11.58 14.84 -3.21
C GLY A 294 -12.86 15.67 -3.10
N ARG A 295 -12.71 16.91 -2.62
CA ARG A 295 -13.84 17.83 -2.40
C ARG A 295 -14.47 18.32 -3.71
N ARG A 296 -13.65 18.48 -4.75
CA ARG A 296 -14.03 19.07 -6.05
C ARG A 296 -13.90 18.12 -7.24
N GLY A 297 -13.56 16.86 -7.02
CA GLY A 297 -13.38 15.89 -8.10
C GLY A 297 -12.83 14.55 -7.64
N GLU A 298 -12.62 13.66 -8.60
CA GLU A 298 -12.03 12.33 -8.40
C GLU A 298 -10.68 12.29 -9.12
N PHE A 299 -9.62 12.01 -8.38
CA PHE A 299 -8.34 11.63 -8.97
C PHE A 299 -8.39 10.14 -9.34
N ARG A 300 -7.92 9.80 -10.54
CA ARG A 300 -7.71 8.42 -10.97
C ARG A 300 -6.28 8.28 -11.45
N GLY A 301 -5.59 7.28 -10.93
CA GLY A 301 -4.22 6.95 -11.31
C GLY A 301 -3.97 5.48 -11.18
N ASN A 302 -2.70 5.08 -11.25
CA ASN A 302 -2.28 3.72 -10.98
C ASN A 302 -1.15 3.72 -9.95
N PHE A 303 -0.89 2.59 -9.32
CA PHE A 303 0.29 2.43 -8.49
C PHE A 303 0.90 1.05 -8.63
N GLU A 304 2.21 0.95 -8.37
CA GLU A 304 2.92 -0.32 -8.33
C GLU A 304 2.80 -0.93 -6.93
N LEU A 305 2.24 -2.13 -6.81
CA LEU A 305 1.97 -2.77 -5.50
C LEU A 305 3.25 -3.15 -4.74
N ILE A 306 4.37 -3.34 -5.44
CA ILE A 306 5.64 -3.70 -4.79
C ILE A 306 6.24 -2.46 -4.13
N SER A 307 6.56 -1.44 -4.94
CA SER A 307 7.20 -0.20 -4.48
C SER A 307 6.25 0.73 -3.71
N GLY A 308 4.93 0.60 -3.94
CA GLY A 308 3.92 1.52 -3.44
C GLY A 308 3.96 2.89 -4.15
N TRP A 309 4.65 3.00 -5.29
CA TRP A 309 4.79 4.27 -6.00
C TRP A 309 3.56 4.57 -6.85
N LEU A 310 3.05 5.78 -6.74
CA LEU A 310 2.01 6.28 -7.63
C LEU A 310 2.59 6.56 -9.01
N ILE A 311 1.77 6.25 -10.01
CA ILE A 311 1.98 6.54 -11.42
C ILE A 311 0.74 7.33 -11.86
N PRO A 312 0.88 8.66 -12.04
CA PRO A 312 -0.20 9.53 -12.50
C PRO A 312 -0.81 9.05 -13.82
#